data_AF-A0A7S4E559-F1
#
_entry.id   AF-A0A7S4E559-F1
#
_cell.length_a   1.000
_cell.length_b   1.000
_cell.length_c   1.000
_cell.angle_alpha   90.00
_cell.angle_beta   90.00
_cell.angle_gamma   90.00
#
_symmetry.space_group_name_H-M   'P 1'
#
loop_
_entity.id
_entity.type
_entity.pdbx_description
1 polymer ?
#
loop_
_entity_poly.entity_id
_entity_poly.type
_entity_poly.pdbx_seq_one_letter_code
_entity_poly.pdbx_strand_id
1 'polypeptide(L)'
;MTQADGMAAMTKIINTLMQRPDSVPFREPVDWRGLGLYDYPQVIAKPMDLTTVKQTIERQGYKSVNDCADDIRLIWNNCKKYNQDGSDFYNLADGFSKRFEERFSKVKAENPALDEEELTHAPDLEEKTRFSHNIYRIKQEELGVLVEKLDAKCPDAIDKSTSDDEIEINIDQIDPRTFHDLDRYVRQCLSQSNPKKKKAAG
;
A
#
# COMPACT_ATOMS: atom_id res chain seq x y z
N MET A 1 20.76 8.90 4.69
CA MET A 1 20.89 7.95 3.57
C MET A 1 19.92 8.40 2.48
N THR A 2 20.25 8.24 1.19
CA THR A 2 19.44 8.80 0.09
C THR A 2 18.38 7.81 -0.38
N GLN A 3 17.35 8.30 -1.08
CA GLN A 3 16.35 7.47 -1.78
C GLN A 3 16.99 6.36 -2.63
N ALA A 4 18.14 6.63 -3.26
CA ALA A 4 18.88 5.68 -4.08
C ALA A 4 19.36 4.45 -3.29
N ASP A 5 19.80 4.65 -2.05
CA ASP A 5 20.24 3.57 -1.18
C ASP A 5 19.05 2.69 -0.74
N GLY A 6 17.89 3.31 -0.50
CA GLY A 6 16.64 2.60 -0.24
C GLY A 6 16.21 1.74 -1.43
N MET A 7 16.29 2.29 -2.64
CA MET A 7 16.03 1.54 -3.89
C MET A 7 17.04 0.41 -4.12
N ALA A 8 18.30 0.61 -3.76
CA ALA A 8 19.31 -0.44 -3.80
C ALA A 8 18.96 -1.60 -2.84
N ALA A 9 18.44 -1.29 -1.64
CA ALA A 9 17.95 -2.30 -0.72
C ALA A 9 16.73 -3.04 -1.28
N MET A 10 15.78 -2.34 -1.89
CA MET A 10 14.63 -2.96 -2.57
C MET A 10 15.06 -3.91 -3.70
N THR A 11 16.06 -3.51 -4.49
CA THR A 11 16.64 -4.34 -5.55
C THR A 11 17.21 -5.65 -4.98
N LYS A 12 17.90 -5.61 -3.83
CA LYS A 12 18.40 -6.81 -3.15
C LYS A 12 17.26 -7.72 -2.70
N ILE A 13 16.16 -7.15 -2.17
CA ILE A 13 14.98 -7.93 -1.79
C ILE A 13 14.40 -8.64 -3.00
N ILE A 14 14.14 -7.92 -4.10
CA ILE A 14 13.57 -8.50 -5.34
C ILE A 14 14.45 -9.64 -5.86
N ASN A 15 15.76 -9.41 -6.00
CA ASN A 15 16.68 -10.45 -6.47
C ASN A 15 16.65 -11.69 -5.57
N THR A 16 16.55 -11.51 -4.24
CA THR A 16 16.42 -12.62 -3.28
C THR A 16 15.11 -13.39 -3.47
N LEU A 17 14.00 -12.69 -3.75
CA LEU A 17 12.71 -13.34 -4.02
C LEU A 17 12.78 -14.13 -5.33
N MET A 18 13.32 -13.53 -6.40
CA MET A 18 13.44 -14.16 -7.73
C MET A 18 14.38 -15.38 -7.74
N GLN A 19 15.39 -15.43 -6.87
CA GLN A 19 16.29 -16.59 -6.74
C GLN A 19 15.58 -17.86 -6.26
N ARG A 20 14.41 -17.73 -5.61
CA ARG A 20 13.68 -18.90 -5.16
C ARG A 20 13.09 -19.66 -6.36
N PRO A 21 13.18 -20.99 -6.41
CA PRO A 21 12.60 -21.78 -7.50
C PRO A 21 11.08 -21.59 -7.62
N ASP A 22 10.39 -21.40 -6.50
CA ASP A 22 8.94 -21.23 -6.42
C ASP A 22 8.46 -19.81 -6.76
N SER A 23 9.35 -18.89 -7.14
CA SER A 23 8.96 -17.53 -7.56
C SER A 23 8.48 -17.43 -9.00
N VAL A 24 8.67 -18.48 -9.82
CA VAL A 24 8.39 -18.47 -11.28
C VAL A 24 7.04 -17.83 -11.64
N PRO A 25 5.92 -18.12 -10.97
CA PRO A 25 4.61 -17.53 -11.32
C PRO A 25 4.51 -16.01 -11.17
N PHE A 26 5.46 -15.38 -10.47
CA PHE A 26 5.45 -13.95 -10.16
C PHE A 26 6.54 -13.16 -10.86
N ARG A 27 7.36 -13.82 -11.69
CA ARG A 27 8.52 -13.18 -12.33
C ARG A 27 8.10 -12.30 -13.50
N GLU A 28 7.18 -12.76 -14.31
CA GLU A 28 6.73 -12.09 -15.54
C GLU A 28 5.24 -11.76 -15.47
N PRO A 29 4.73 -10.83 -16.30
CA PRO A 29 3.30 -10.56 -16.39
C PRO A 29 2.49 -11.83 -16.68
N VAL A 30 1.34 -11.97 -16.03
CA VAL A 30 0.44 -13.12 -16.27
C VAL A 30 -0.04 -13.08 -17.72
N ASP A 31 0.35 -14.08 -18.52
CA ASP A 31 -0.19 -14.30 -19.87
C ASP A 31 -1.59 -14.92 -19.78
N TRP A 32 -2.55 -14.11 -19.34
CA TRP A 32 -3.92 -14.55 -19.16
C TRP A 32 -4.58 -14.97 -20.48
N ARG A 33 -4.11 -14.48 -21.64
CA ARG A 33 -4.59 -14.95 -22.95
C ARG A 33 -4.09 -16.36 -23.25
N GLY A 34 -2.79 -16.59 -23.11
CA GLY A 34 -2.19 -17.91 -23.31
C GLY A 34 -2.72 -18.97 -22.34
N LEU A 35 -3.13 -18.55 -21.13
CA LEU A 35 -3.73 -19.41 -20.10
C LEU A 35 -5.27 -19.54 -20.22
N GLY A 36 -5.92 -18.83 -21.14
CA GLY A 36 -7.38 -18.85 -21.31
C GLY A 36 -8.19 -18.17 -20.18
N LEU A 37 -7.54 -17.30 -19.40
CA LEU A 37 -8.09 -16.57 -18.26
C LEU A 37 -8.69 -15.22 -18.70
N TYR A 38 -9.73 -15.24 -19.55
CA TYR A 38 -10.29 -14.03 -20.17
C TYR A 38 -10.98 -13.06 -19.20
N ASP A 39 -11.32 -13.53 -18.01
CA ASP A 39 -11.86 -12.74 -16.90
C ASP A 39 -10.78 -12.02 -16.08
N TYR A 40 -9.50 -12.42 -16.21
CA TYR A 40 -8.39 -11.80 -15.48
C TYR A 40 -8.35 -10.26 -15.56
N PRO A 41 -8.44 -9.59 -16.73
CA PRO A 41 -8.43 -8.12 -16.78
C PRO A 41 -9.70 -7.47 -16.19
N GLN A 42 -10.78 -8.23 -15.98
CA GLN A 42 -12.00 -7.74 -15.33
C GLN A 42 -11.86 -7.82 -13.80
N VAL A 43 -11.14 -8.83 -13.30
CA VAL A 43 -10.91 -9.04 -11.87
C VAL A 43 -9.71 -8.23 -11.37
N ILE A 44 -8.63 -8.16 -12.16
CA ILE A 44 -7.36 -7.53 -11.80
C ILE A 44 -7.18 -6.21 -12.56
N ALA A 45 -7.39 -5.11 -11.84
CA ALA A 45 -7.37 -3.76 -12.42
C ALA A 45 -5.95 -3.30 -12.82
N LYS A 46 -4.93 -3.62 -12.01
CA LYS A 46 -3.53 -3.26 -12.25
C LYS A 46 -2.66 -4.52 -12.10
N PRO A 47 -2.38 -5.25 -13.19
CA PRO A 47 -1.42 -6.36 -13.19
C PRO A 47 -0.02 -5.89 -12.74
N MET A 48 0.74 -6.77 -12.09
CA MET A 48 2.10 -6.48 -11.62
C MET A 48 2.91 -7.78 -11.46
N ASP A 49 4.23 -7.69 -11.63
CA ASP A 49 5.19 -8.79 -11.54
C ASP A 49 6.59 -8.30 -11.14
N LEU A 50 7.47 -9.21 -10.72
CA LEU A 50 8.79 -8.87 -10.18
C LEU A 50 9.73 -8.25 -11.22
N THR A 51 9.65 -8.67 -12.49
CA THR A 51 10.46 -8.10 -13.57
C THR A 51 10.02 -6.65 -13.84
N THR A 52 8.72 -6.36 -13.89
CA THR A 52 8.19 -5.00 -14.03
C THR A 52 8.64 -4.08 -12.90
N VAL A 53 8.56 -4.54 -11.64
CA VAL A 53 9.06 -3.75 -10.49
C VAL A 53 10.55 -3.48 -10.64
N LYS A 54 11.35 -4.51 -10.94
CA LYS A 54 12.80 -4.37 -11.11
C LYS A 54 13.17 -3.36 -12.20
N GLN A 55 12.53 -3.45 -13.36
CA GLN A 55 12.75 -2.50 -14.46
C GLN A 55 12.33 -1.07 -14.08
N THR A 56 11.27 -0.92 -13.27
CA THR A 56 10.83 0.39 -12.80
C THR A 56 11.85 1.02 -11.85
N ILE A 57 12.48 0.23 -10.97
CA ILE A 57 13.60 0.71 -10.14
C ILE A 57 14.79 1.13 -11.02
N GLU A 58 15.19 0.31 -11.99
CA GLU A 58 16.32 0.58 -12.89
C GLU A 58 16.13 1.88 -13.69
N ARG A 59 14.88 2.22 -14.02
CA ARG A 59 14.51 3.46 -14.71
C ARG A 59 14.26 4.65 -13.78
N GLN A 60 14.49 4.49 -12.47
CA GLN A 60 14.20 5.50 -11.45
C GLN A 60 12.72 5.96 -11.47
N GLY A 61 11.80 5.03 -11.76
CA GLY A 61 10.38 5.34 -11.97
C GLY A 61 9.54 5.46 -10.69
N TYR A 62 10.11 5.16 -9.51
CA TYR A 62 9.41 5.25 -8.23
C TYR A 62 9.73 6.54 -7.50
N LYS A 63 8.70 7.24 -7.00
CA LYS A 63 8.88 8.48 -6.20
C LYS A 63 9.33 8.15 -4.77
N SER A 64 9.04 6.96 -4.27
CA SER A 64 9.45 6.54 -2.94
C SER A 64 9.72 5.04 -2.85
N VAL A 65 10.47 4.62 -1.83
CA VAL A 65 10.67 3.20 -1.49
C VAL A 65 9.34 2.51 -1.18
N ASN A 66 8.35 3.24 -0.65
CA ASN A 66 7.02 2.72 -0.38
C ASN A 66 6.21 2.48 -1.67
N ASP A 67 6.35 3.31 -2.70
CA ASP A 67 5.70 3.07 -3.99
C ASP A 67 6.17 1.74 -4.59
N CYS A 68 7.48 1.49 -4.50
CA CYS A 68 8.07 0.21 -4.89
C CYS A 68 7.51 -0.94 -4.04
N ALA A 69 7.40 -0.75 -2.72
CA ALA A 69 6.84 -1.75 -1.82
C ALA A 69 5.37 -2.05 -2.12
N ASP A 70 4.57 -1.05 -2.48
CA ASP A 70 3.17 -1.17 -2.81
C ASP A 70 2.95 -1.95 -4.11
N ASP A 71 3.78 -1.74 -5.13
CA ASP A 71 3.75 -2.57 -6.34
C ASP A 71 4.17 -4.02 -6.04
N ILE A 72 5.17 -4.26 -5.19
CA ILE A 72 5.52 -5.63 -4.77
C ILE A 72 4.35 -6.30 -4.03
N ARG A 73 3.69 -5.58 -3.11
CA ARG A 73 2.48 -6.07 -2.41
C ARG A 73 1.36 -6.38 -3.39
N LEU A 74 1.22 -5.57 -4.44
CA LEU A 74 0.20 -5.72 -5.46
C LEU A 74 0.33 -7.06 -6.20
N ILE A 75 1.54 -7.55 -6.46
CA ILE A 75 1.79 -8.89 -7.05
C ILE A 75 1.05 -9.97 -6.24
N TRP A 76 1.28 -9.99 -4.92
CA TRP A 76 0.70 -10.99 -4.03
C TRP A 76 -0.81 -10.79 -3.87
N ASN A 77 -1.24 -9.54 -3.77
CA ASN A 77 -2.65 -9.21 -3.56
C ASN A 77 -3.48 -9.53 -4.81
N ASN A 78 -2.95 -9.29 -6.01
CA ASN A 78 -3.59 -9.71 -7.26
C ASN A 78 -3.71 -11.22 -7.34
N CYS A 79 -2.63 -11.95 -7.00
CA CYS A 79 -2.67 -13.41 -6.95
C CYS A 79 -3.75 -13.91 -5.99
N LYS A 80 -3.80 -13.40 -4.75
CA LYS A 80 -4.81 -13.79 -3.75
C LYS A 80 -6.22 -13.31 -4.08
N LYS A 81 -6.37 -12.23 -4.88
CA LYS A 81 -7.67 -11.73 -5.32
C LYS A 81 -8.26 -12.63 -6.41
N TYR A 82 -7.44 -13.05 -7.35
CA TYR A 82 -7.86 -13.87 -8.48
C TYR A 82 -8.05 -15.35 -8.10
N ASN A 83 -7.13 -15.89 -7.29
CA ASN A 83 -7.12 -17.30 -6.94
C ASN A 83 -7.93 -17.58 -5.67
N GLN A 84 -8.49 -18.79 -5.57
CA GLN A 84 -9.25 -19.23 -4.41
C GLN A 84 -8.40 -19.25 -3.13
N ASP A 85 -8.98 -18.80 -2.03
CA ASP A 85 -8.38 -18.85 -0.69
C ASP A 85 -7.96 -20.30 -0.36
N GLY A 86 -6.70 -20.48 0.05
CA GLY A 86 -6.14 -21.80 0.38
C GLY A 86 -5.61 -22.61 -0.80
N SER A 87 -5.77 -22.14 -2.04
CA SER A 87 -5.12 -22.76 -3.22
C SER A 87 -3.59 -22.66 -3.16
N ASP A 88 -2.88 -23.46 -3.96
CA ASP A 88 -1.42 -23.44 -4.04
C ASP A 88 -0.88 -22.04 -4.36
N PHE A 89 -1.47 -21.35 -5.34
CA PHE A 89 -1.07 -19.98 -5.69
C PHE A 89 -1.37 -18.98 -4.58
N TYR A 90 -2.48 -19.13 -3.87
CA TYR A 90 -2.82 -18.28 -2.73
C TYR A 90 -1.79 -18.44 -1.60
N ASN A 91 -1.51 -19.68 -1.19
CA ASN A 91 -0.57 -19.98 -0.11
C ASN A 91 0.86 -19.56 -0.49
N LEU A 92 1.22 -19.74 -1.76
CA LEU A 92 2.49 -19.29 -2.29
C LEU A 92 2.61 -17.75 -2.21
N ALA A 93 1.60 -17.01 -2.68
CA ALA A 93 1.56 -15.55 -2.58
C ALA A 93 1.58 -15.05 -1.12
N ASP A 94 0.90 -15.74 -0.20
CA ASP A 94 0.97 -15.45 1.23
C ASP A 94 2.40 -15.64 1.79
N GLY A 95 3.06 -16.73 1.41
CA GLY A 95 4.45 -16.99 1.76
C GLY A 95 5.42 -15.92 1.25
N PHE A 96 5.28 -15.49 -0.01
CA PHE A 96 6.09 -14.40 -0.58
C PHE A 96 5.80 -13.06 0.10
N SER A 97 4.52 -12.77 0.37
CA SER A 97 4.10 -11.56 1.09
C SER A 97 4.76 -11.47 2.47
N LYS A 98 4.75 -12.54 3.27
CA LYS A 98 5.39 -12.57 4.59
C LYS A 98 6.90 -12.36 4.50
N ARG A 99 7.57 -13.07 3.59
CA ARG A 99 9.02 -12.95 3.37
C ARG A 99 9.45 -11.56 2.91
N PHE A 100 8.60 -10.89 2.14
CA PHE A 100 8.80 -9.51 1.72
C PHE A 100 8.70 -8.57 2.92
N GLU A 101 7.61 -8.61 3.70
CA GLU A 101 7.43 -7.71 4.85
C GLU A 101 8.53 -7.91 5.92
N GLU A 102 8.97 -9.14 6.16
CA GLU A 102 10.10 -9.43 7.06
C GLU A 102 11.41 -8.76 6.62
N ARG A 103 11.66 -8.66 5.31
CA ARG A 103 12.86 -8.00 4.78
C ARG A 103 12.67 -6.50 4.71
N PHE A 104 11.49 -6.06 4.29
CA PHE A 104 11.16 -4.65 4.17
C PHE A 104 11.18 -3.94 5.52
N SER A 105 10.67 -4.58 6.57
CA SER A 105 10.74 -4.04 7.93
C SER A 105 12.19 -3.83 8.41
N LYS A 106 13.12 -4.72 8.05
CA LYS A 106 14.55 -4.53 8.33
C LYS A 106 15.12 -3.35 7.56
N VAL A 107 14.78 -3.20 6.28
CA VAL A 107 15.19 -2.04 5.49
C VAL A 107 14.71 -0.75 6.15
N LYS A 108 13.47 -0.69 6.63
CA LYS A 108 12.99 0.51 7.34
C LYS A 108 13.70 0.74 8.68
N ALA A 109 13.89 -0.32 9.48
CA ALA A 109 14.57 -0.22 10.77
C ALA A 109 16.04 0.22 10.65
N GLU A 110 16.73 -0.24 9.61
CA GLU A 110 18.11 0.18 9.29
C GLU A 110 18.16 1.60 8.72
N ASN A 111 17.04 2.12 8.24
CA ASN A 111 16.95 3.38 7.50
C ASN A 111 15.79 4.27 7.99
N PRO A 112 15.83 4.73 9.25
CA PRO A 112 14.76 5.54 9.85
C PRO A 112 14.50 6.87 9.11
N ALA A 113 15.47 7.35 8.34
CA ALA A 113 15.29 8.53 7.48
C ALA A 113 14.22 8.32 6.39
N LEU A 114 13.97 7.08 5.95
CA LEU A 114 12.91 6.78 4.99
C LEU A 114 11.52 7.06 5.57
N ASP A 115 11.31 6.73 6.85
CA ASP A 115 10.05 7.01 7.54
C ASP A 115 9.88 8.53 7.77
N GLU A 116 10.97 9.26 8.05
CA GLU A 116 10.90 10.72 8.24
C GLU A 116 10.66 11.48 6.92
N GLU A 117 11.27 11.05 5.82
CA GLU A 117 11.05 11.65 4.49
C GLU A 117 9.61 11.42 4.01
N GLU A 118 9.07 10.21 4.21
CA GLU A 118 7.65 9.89 3.94
C GLU A 118 6.72 10.82 4.73
N LEU A 119 7.02 11.09 6.00
CA LEU A 119 6.16 11.90 6.86
C LEU A 119 6.27 13.41 6.60
N THR A 120 7.33 13.88 5.94
CA THR A 120 7.59 15.33 5.85
C THR A 120 7.39 15.91 4.45
N HIS A 121 7.29 15.06 3.42
CA HIS A 121 6.98 15.53 2.06
C HIS A 121 5.57 16.13 1.96
N ALA A 122 5.45 17.28 1.30
CA ALA A 122 4.17 17.91 1.04
C ALA A 122 3.29 17.02 0.14
N PRO A 123 2.06 16.66 0.55
CA PRO A 123 1.25 15.70 -0.20
C PRO A 123 0.86 16.23 -1.58
N ASP A 124 1.03 15.39 -2.60
CA ASP A 124 0.66 15.74 -3.97
C ASP A 124 -0.87 15.63 -4.21
N LEU A 125 -1.35 16.10 -5.37
CA LEU A 125 -2.78 16.11 -5.70
C LEU A 125 -3.38 14.68 -5.74
N GLU A 126 -2.62 13.70 -6.19
CA GLU A 126 -3.04 12.30 -6.25
C GLU A 126 -3.20 11.75 -4.83
N GLU A 127 -2.27 12.07 -3.93
CA GLU A 127 -2.34 11.69 -2.53
C GLU A 127 -3.55 12.31 -1.83
N LYS A 128 -3.77 13.62 -2.01
CA LYS A 128 -4.92 14.33 -1.45
C LYS A 128 -6.25 13.75 -1.94
N THR A 129 -6.34 13.45 -3.24
CA THR A 129 -7.54 12.85 -3.84
C THR A 129 -7.80 11.46 -3.30
N ARG A 130 -6.76 10.62 -3.18
CA ARG A 130 -6.86 9.28 -2.61
C ARG A 130 -7.27 9.32 -1.14
N PHE A 131 -6.66 10.21 -0.35
CA PHE A 131 -6.97 10.38 1.06
C PHE A 131 -8.44 10.78 1.23
N SER A 132 -8.90 11.81 0.52
CA SER A 132 -10.30 12.25 0.50
C SER A 132 -11.25 11.09 0.20
N HIS A 133 -11.01 10.36 -0.89
CA HIS A 133 -11.87 9.23 -1.28
C HIS A 133 -11.86 8.09 -0.25
N ASN A 134 -10.71 7.82 0.38
CA ASN A 134 -10.59 6.76 1.37
C ASN A 134 -11.27 7.10 2.71
N ILE A 135 -11.31 8.37 3.10
CA ILE A 135 -12.05 8.83 4.29
C ILE A 135 -13.53 8.44 4.19
N TYR A 136 -14.15 8.55 3.01
CA TYR A 136 -15.55 8.14 2.81
C TYR A 136 -15.79 6.61 2.85
N ARG A 137 -14.73 5.81 2.99
CA ARG A 137 -14.81 4.34 2.94
C ARG A 137 -14.51 3.66 4.28
N ILE A 138 -13.98 4.39 5.26
CA ILE A 138 -13.78 3.86 6.62
C ILE A 138 -15.08 3.92 7.41
N LYS A 139 -15.15 3.19 8.53
CA LYS A 139 -16.36 3.14 9.36
C LYS A 139 -16.55 4.43 10.14
N GLN A 140 -17.77 4.67 10.61
CA GLN A 140 -18.10 5.87 11.38
C GLN A 140 -17.25 6.00 12.66
N GLU A 141 -16.98 4.89 13.35
CA GLU A 141 -16.14 4.90 14.56
C GLU A 141 -14.68 5.25 14.25
N GLU A 142 -14.18 4.80 13.10
CA GLU A 142 -12.83 5.10 12.62
C GLU A 142 -12.73 6.56 12.15
N LEU A 143 -13.79 7.06 11.51
CA LEU A 143 -13.91 8.46 11.12
C LEU A 143 -13.90 9.39 12.34
N GLY A 144 -14.62 9.03 13.41
CA GLY A 144 -14.59 9.79 14.67
C GLY A 144 -13.17 9.93 15.23
N VAL A 145 -12.41 8.83 15.26
CA VAL A 145 -11.00 8.84 15.71
C VAL A 145 -10.12 9.70 14.79
N LEU A 146 -10.37 9.68 13.47
CA LEU A 146 -9.65 10.53 12.51
C LEU A 146 -9.92 12.02 12.79
N VAL A 147 -11.18 12.39 12.98
CA VAL A 147 -11.59 13.77 13.26
C VAL A 147 -10.99 14.26 14.58
N GLU A 148 -11.03 13.45 15.64
CA GLU A 148 -10.41 13.80 16.93
C GLU A 148 -8.91 14.06 16.80
N LYS A 149 -8.20 13.22 16.04
CA LYS A 149 -6.77 13.40 15.77
C LYS A 149 -6.49 14.65 14.97
N LEU A 150 -7.32 14.93 13.96
CA LEU A 150 -7.17 16.08 13.09
C LEU A 150 -7.45 17.37 13.86
N ASP A 151 -8.49 17.43 14.69
CA ASP A 151 -8.82 18.58 15.53
C ASP A 151 -7.72 18.91 16.54
N ALA A 152 -7.10 17.88 17.13
CA ALA A 152 -6.02 18.05 18.09
C ALA A 152 -4.71 18.58 17.45
N LYS A 153 -4.46 18.29 16.17
CA LYS A 153 -3.20 18.63 15.47
C LYS A 153 -3.32 19.80 14.51
N CYS A 154 -4.45 19.92 13.81
CA CYS A 154 -4.77 20.91 12.79
C CYS A 154 -6.23 21.38 12.95
N PRO A 155 -6.57 22.14 14.01
CA PRO A 155 -7.93 22.59 14.24
C PRO A 155 -8.48 23.45 13.09
N ASP A 156 -7.62 24.23 12.43
CA ASP A 156 -7.99 25.07 11.28
C ASP A 156 -8.36 24.26 10.02
N ALA A 157 -8.07 22.96 10.01
CA ALA A 157 -8.43 22.05 8.92
C ALA A 157 -9.83 21.47 9.05
N ILE A 158 -10.56 21.78 10.12
CA ILE A 158 -11.93 21.31 10.35
C ILE A 158 -12.86 22.50 10.58
N ASP A 159 -13.96 22.55 9.82
CA ASP A 159 -15.07 23.44 10.10
C ASP A 159 -16.23 22.67 10.76
N LYS A 160 -16.46 22.98 12.04
CA LYS A 160 -17.55 22.45 12.87
C LYS A 160 -18.77 23.37 12.94
N SER A 161 -18.76 24.47 12.20
CA SER A 161 -19.85 25.46 12.17
C SER A 161 -20.93 25.13 11.12
N THR A 162 -20.68 24.11 10.31
CA THR A 162 -21.71 23.42 9.52
C THR A 162 -22.68 22.71 10.47
N SER A 163 -23.88 22.32 10.01
CA SER A 163 -24.93 21.75 10.86
C SER A 163 -24.41 20.65 11.81
N ASP A 164 -25.08 20.39 12.94
CA ASP A 164 -24.65 19.44 13.99
C ASP A 164 -24.20 18.04 13.50
N ASP A 165 -24.58 17.63 12.28
CA ASP A 165 -24.26 16.32 11.68
C ASP A 165 -23.23 16.35 10.52
N GLU A 166 -22.72 17.53 10.13
CA GLU A 166 -21.76 17.67 9.02
C GLU A 166 -20.42 18.21 9.53
N ILE A 167 -19.33 17.67 8.97
CA ILE A 167 -17.96 18.11 9.28
C ILE A 167 -17.27 18.33 7.95
N GLU A 168 -16.84 19.56 7.68
CA GLU A 168 -16.03 19.88 6.51
C GLU A 168 -14.54 19.79 6.85
N ILE A 169 -13.81 18.98 6.08
CA ILE A 169 -12.36 18.82 6.23
C ILE A 169 -11.66 19.54 5.08
N ASN A 170 -10.89 20.58 5.42
CA ASN A 170 -10.05 21.28 4.47
C ASN A 170 -8.67 20.63 4.40
N ILE A 171 -8.47 19.78 3.39
CA ILE A 171 -7.22 19.02 3.18
C ILE A 171 -6.01 19.93 2.96
N ASP A 172 -6.21 21.13 2.41
CA ASP A 172 -5.11 22.07 2.13
C ASP A 172 -4.57 22.77 3.39
N GLN A 173 -5.31 22.71 4.50
CA GLN A 173 -4.89 23.24 5.80
C GLN A 173 -4.25 22.18 6.71
N ILE A 174 -4.09 20.95 6.23
CA ILE A 174 -3.43 19.87 6.97
C ILE A 174 -1.92 19.94 6.72
N ASP A 175 -1.12 20.01 7.77
CA ASP A 175 0.35 19.97 7.62
C ASP A 175 0.82 18.60 7.10
N PRO A 176 1.95 18.51 6.39
CA PRO A 176 2.42 17.28 5.75
C PRO A 176 2.50 16.08 6.70
N ARG A 177 2.98 16.28 7.92
CA ARG A 177 3.18 15.19 8.88
C ARG A 177 1.85 14.67 9.41
N THR A 178 0.93 15.57 9.71
CA THR A 178 -0.43 15.18 10.10
C THR A 178 -1.14 14.49 8.95
N PHE A 179 -1.01 14.98 7.71
CA PHE A 179 -1.62 14.35 6.54
C PHE A 179 -1.16 12.90 6.37
N HIS A 180 0.15 12.64 6.37
CA HIS A 180 0.68 11.29 6.17
C HIS A 180 0.36 10.34 7.33
N ASP A 181 0.35 10.85 8.57
CA ASP A 181 -0.11 10.08 9.73
C ASP A 181 -1.58 9.63 9.58
N LEU A 182 -2.45 10.55 9.13
CA LEU A 182 -3.87 10.27 8.92
C LEU A 182 -4.09 9.35 7.71
N ASP A 183 -3.43 9.58 6.57
CA ASP A 183 -3.54 8.71 5.39
C ASP A 183 -3.10 7.28 5.73
N ARG A 184 -2.02 7.11 6.51
CA ARG A 184 -1.58 5.80 7.01
C ARG A 184 -2.66 5.14 7.86
N TYR A 185 -3.29 5.88 8.78
CA TYR A 185 -4.38 5.36 9.61
C TYR A 185 -5.58 4.91 8.76
N VAL A 186 -6.03 5.75 7.82
CA VAL A 186 -7.15 5.43 6.92
C VAL A 186 -6.86 4.17 6.11
N ARG A 187 -5.67 4.03 5.53
CA ARG A 187 -5.27 2.82 4.79
C ARG A 187 -5.29 1.57 5.66
N GLN A 188 -4.88 1.68 6.93
CA GLN A 188 -4.93 0.57 7.88
C GLN A 188 -6.38 0.13 8.17
N CYS A 189 -7.29 1.06 8.41
CA CYS A 189 -8.73 0.80 8.58
C CYS A 189 -9.33 0.04 7.39
N LEU A 190 -9.02 0.49 6.16
CA LEU A 190 -9.48 -0.18 4.94
C LEU A 190 -8.91 -1.60 4.79
N SER A 191 -7.66 -1.82 5.22
CA SER A 191 -7.04 -3.16 5.19
C SER A 191 -7.67 -4.14 6.19
N GLN A 192 -8.18 -3.65 7.32
CA GLN A 192 -8.81 -4.44 8.39
C GLN A 192 -10.31 -4.68 8.16
N SER A 193 -10.96 -3.79 7.39
CA SER A 193 -12.37 -3.89 7.02
C SER A 193 -12.66 -4.94 5.94
N ASN A 194 -11.63 -5.54 5.33
CA ASN A 194 -11.79 -6.60 4.35
C ASN A 194 -12.25 -7.91 5.05
N PRO A 195 -13.48 -8.43 4.79
CA PRO A 195 -14.06 -9.55 5.55
C PRO A 195 -13.31 -10.89 5.47
N LYS A 196 -12.35 -11.03 4.53
CA LYS A 196 -11.65 -12.30 4.27
C LYS A 196 -10.55 -12.68 5.28
N LYS A 197 -10.29 -11.88 6.32
CA LYS A 197 -9.23 -12.20 7.32
C LYS A 197 -9.73 -12.76 8.66
N LYS A 198 -11.05 -12.97 8.85
CA LYS A 198 -11.60 -13.48 10.12
C LYS A 198 -12.14 -14.92 10.03
N LYS A 199 -11.33 -15.91 9.66
CA LYS A 199 -11.50 -17.31 10.11
C LYS A 199 -10.17 -18.07 10.03
N ALA A 200 -9.34 -17.94 11.06
CA ALA A 200 -8.30 -18.91 11.40
C ALA A 200 -7.88 -18.71 12.86
N ALA A 201 -8.82 -18.92 13.78
CA ALA A 201 -8.56 -19.21 15.19
C ALA A 201 -9.82 -19.90 15.72
N GLY A 202 -9.79 -21.22 15.68
CA GLY A 202 -10.86 -22.12 16.11
C GLY A 202 -10.39 -23.55 15.94
#